data_AF-A0A3C0HLR3-F1
#
_entry.id   AF-A0A3C0HLR3-F1
#
_cell.length_a   1.000
_cell.length_b   1.000
_cell.length_c   1.000
_cell.angle_alpha   90.00
_cell.angle_beta   90.00
_cell.angle_gamma   90.00
#
_symmetry.space_group_name_H-M   'P 1'
#
loop_
_entity.id
_entity.type
_entity.pdbx_description
1 polymer ?
#
loop_
_entity_poly.entity_id
_entity_poly.type
_entity_poly.pdbx_seq_one_letter_code
_entity_poly.pdbx_strand_id
1 'polypeptide(L)' 'MMIDIVDDGRVRTITFQRPEAKNAMNTTMWDGTTEAFLAAAADPGVAVVVLTGSEDSFSAGQDLIEM' A
#
# COMPACT_ATOMS: atom_id res chain seq x y z
N MET A 1 6.71 2.47 8.61
CA MET A 1 5.88 1.40 8.02
C MET A 1 6.10 1.44 6.52
N MET A 2 6.03 0.32 5.80
CA MET A 2 6.24 0.30 4.34
C MET A 2 4.98 0.68 3.55
N ILE A 3 3.90 1.00 4.26
CA ILE A 3 2.61 1.43 3.73
C ILE A 3 2.12 2.58 4.59
N ASP A 4 1.72 3.66 3.94
CA ASP A 4 1.04 4.80 4.56
C ASP A 4 -0.44 4.80 4.19
N ILE A 5 -1.29 5.18 5.14
CA ILE A 5 -2.74 5.25 4.97
C ILE A 5 -3.21 6.65 5.33
N VAL A 6 -3.95 7.29 4.41
CA VAL A 6 -4.58 8.60 4.62
C VAL A 6 -6.02 8.53 4.17
N ASP A 7 -6.93 8.99 5.04
CA ASP A 7 -8.36 9.07 4.74
C ASP A 7 -8.76 10.53 4.48
N ASP A 8 -9.45 10.77 3.38
CA ASP A 8 -10.11 12.04 3.05
C ASP A 8 -11.58 11.76 2.68
N GLY A 9 -12.49 12.16 3.58
CA GLY A 9 -13.90 11.80 3.50
C GLY A 9 -14.09 10.28 3.50
N ARG A 10 -14.63 9.75 2.40
CA ARG A 10 -14.87 8.29 2.21
C ARG A 10 -13.83 7.62 1.31
N VAL A 11 -12.71 8.31 1.04
CA VAL A 11 -11.63 7.79 0.20
C VAL A 11 -10.44 7.46 1.09
N ARG A 12 -10.01 6.19 1.08
CA ARG A 12 -8.79 5.73 1.73
C ARG A 12 -7.68 5.63 0.69
N THR A 13 -6.59 6.36 0.90
CA THR A 13 -5.38 6.29 0.06
C THR A 13 -4.35 5.43 0.77
N ILE A 14 -3.94 4.33 0.11
CA ILE A 14 -2.87 3.42 0.54
C ILE A 14 -1.66 3.70 -0.35
N THR A 15 -0.53 4.06 0.26
CA THR A 15 0.71 4.41 -0.44
C THR A 15 1.83 3.45 -0.09
N PHE A 16 2.42 2.78 -1.08
CA PHE A 16 3.65 2.02 -0.88
C PHE A 16 4.81 2.98 -0.61
N GLN A 17 5.51 2.76 0.50
CA GLN A 17 6.47 3.71 1.08
C GLN A 17 7.84 3.04 1.28
N ARG A 18 8.40 2.56 0.17
CA ARG A 18 9.74 1.94 0.07
C ARG A 18 10.47 2.43 -1.19
N PRO A 19 10.67 3.75 -1.35
CA PRO A 19 11.19 4.34 -2.57
C PRO A 19 12.61 3.87 -2.93
N GLU A 20 13.43 3.53 -1.94
CA GLU A 20 14.80 3.04 -2.13
C GLU A 20 14.87 1.72 -2.92
N ALA A 21 13.78 0.95 -2.92
CA ALA A 21 13.62 -0.27 -3.70
C ALA A 21 12.57 -0.12 -4.82
N LYS A 22 12.24 1.11 -5.22
CA LYS A 22 11.16 1.42 -6.18
C LYS A 22 9.84 0.72 -5.81
N ASN A 23 9.55 0.67 -4.51
CA ASN A 23 8.35 0.02 -3.97
C ASN A 23 8.24 -1.48 -4.35
N ALA A 24 9.36 -2.20 -4.46
CA ALA A 24 9.36 -3.65 -4.66
C ALA A 24 8.70 -4.38 -3.47
N MET A 25 7.81 -5.32 -3.79
CA MET A 25 6.94 -6.06 -2.86
C MET A 25 7.69 -7.20 -2.19
N ASN A 26 8.07 -6.98 -0.94
CA ASN A 26 8.59 -7.99 -0.03
C ASN A 26 7.45 -8.56 0.84
N THR A 27 7.73 -9.52 1.72
CA THR A 27 6.71 -10.17 2.56
C THR A 27 5.94 -9.17 3.42
N THR A 28 6.65 -8.23 4.05
CA THR A 28 6.03 -7.18 4.87
C THR A 28 5.10 -6.27 4.07
N MET A 29 5.44 -5.94 2.81
CA MET A 29 4.57 -5.16 1.94
C MET A 29 3.33 -5.96 1.52
N TRP A 30 3.46 -7.25 1.21
CA TRP A 30 2.31 -8.11 0.91
C TRP A 30 1.33 -8.21 2.09
N ASP A 31 1.85 -8.45 3.29
CA ASP A 31 1.05 -8.56 4.50
C ASP A 31 0.35 -7.25 4.84
N GLY A 32 1.10 -6.13 4.84
CA GLY A 32 0.53 -4.81 5.13
C GLY A 32 -0.51 -4.38 4.09
N THR A 33 -0.31 -4.73 2.81
CA THR A 33 -1.28 -4.41 1.75
C THR A 33 -2.57 -5.18 1.99
N THR A 34 -2.45 -6.47 2.32
CA THR A 34 -3.59 -7.33 2.64
C THR A 34 -4.36 -6.78 3.84
N GLU A 35 -3.67 -6.43 4.92
CA GLU A 35 -4.28 -5.84 6.10
C GLU A 35 -5.01 -4.53 5.78
N ALA A 36 -4.39 -3.64 5.00
CA ALA A 36 -4.98 -2.36 4.64
C ALA A 36 -6.27 -2.52 3.79
N PHE A 37 -6.29 -3.46 2.84
CA PHE A 37 -7.48 -3.75 2.05
C PHE A 37 -8.60 -4.39 2.89
N LEU A 38 -8.27 -5.32 3.78
CA LEU A 38 -9.25 -5.94 4.67
C LEU A 38 -9.85 -4.90 5.63
N ALA A 39 -9.02 -4.02 6.19
CA ALA A 39 -9.47 -2.93 7.03
C ALA A 39 -10.38 -1.95 6.27
N ALA A 40 -10.05 -1.61 5.02
CA ALA A 40 -10.90 -0.78 4.17
C ALA A 40 -12.24 -1.45 3.85
N ALA A 41 -12.24 -2.76 3.55
CA ALA A 41 -13.45 -3.51 3.23
C ALA A 41 -14.41 -3.66 4.42
N ALA A 42 -13.87 -3.70 5.65
CA ALA A 42 -14.65 -3.79 6.88
C ALA A 42 -15.21 -2.45 7.36
N ASP A 43 -14.72 -1.32 6.82
CA ASP A 43 -15.05 0.03 7.27
C ASP A 43 -16.17 0.64 6.41
N PRO A 44 -17.41 0.79 6.93
CA PRO A 44 -18.51 1.41 6.17
C PRO A 44 -18.26 2.89 5.84
N GLY A 45 -17.32 3.54 6.52
CA GLY A 45 -16.85 4.89 6.23
C GLY A 45 -16.09 4.96 4.91
N VAL A 46 -15.41 3.89 4.50
CA VAL A 46 -14.66 3.82 3.24
C VAL A 46 -15.57 3.37 2.09
N ALA A 47 -15.61 4.17 1.03
CA ALA A 47 -16.34 3.86 -0.21
C ALA A 47 -15.40 3.62 -1.40
N VAL A 48 -14.21 4.21 -1.36
CA VAL A 48 -13.21 4.13 -2.44
C VAL A 48 -11.85 3.89 -1.81
N VAL A 49 -11.08 2.98 -2.41
CA VAL A 49 -9.66 2.80 -2.09
C VAL A 49 -8.83 3.24 -3.28
N VAL A 50 -7.87 4.13 -3.04
CA VAL A 50 -6.80 4.46 -3.98
C VAL A 50 -5.55 3.73 -3.52
N LEU A 51 -4.93 2.95 -4.42
CA LEU A 51 -3.63 2.35 -4.20
C LEU A 51 -2.61 3.06 -5.10
N THR A 52 -1.53 3.57 -4.51
CA THR A 52 -0.45 4.24 -5.25
C THR A 52 0.91 3.90 -4.64
N GLY A 53 1.98 4.25 -5.36
CA GLY A 53 3.33 4.26 -4.81
C GLY A 53 3.77 5.68 -4.46
N SER A 54 4.78 5.75 -3.61
CA SER A 54 5.48 6.97 -3.25
C SER A 54 6.51 7.39 -4.31
N GLU A 55 6.88 8.67 -4.24
CA GLU A 55 7.90 9.28 -5.10
C GLU A 55 7.64 9.03 -6.59
N ASP A 56 8.58 8.41 -7.31
CA ASP A 56 8.58 8.31 -8.78
C ASP A 56 8.06 6.97 -9.31
N SER A 57 7.66 6.05 -8.44
CA SER A 57 7.41 4.65 -8.79
C SER A 57 6.16 4.11 -8.11
N PHE A 58 5.26 3.45 -8.86
CA PHE A 58 4.17 2.68 -8.25
C PHE A 58 4.73 1.47 -7.49
N SER A 59 5.30 0.51 -8.21
CA SER A 59 6.02 -0.65 -7.69
C SER A 59 6.87 -1.27 -8.80
N ALA A 60 8.06 -1.72 -8.47
CA ALA A 60 8.90 -2.52 -9.35
C ALA A 60 8.46 -3.99 -9.48
N GLY A 61 7.43 -4.42 -8.74
CA GLY A 61 6.95 -5.81 -8.71
C GLY A 61 7.51 -6.59 -7.52
N GLN A 62 7.69 -7.90 -7.67
CA GLN A 62 8.22 -8.78 -6.62
C GLN A 62 9.66 -8.38 -6.22
N ASP A 63 9.94 -8.35 -4.92
CA ASP A 63 11.32 -8.19 -4.43
C ASP A 63 12.14 -9.45 -4.75
N LEU A 64 13.22 -9.28 -5.52
CA LEU A 64 14.11 -10.37 -5.95
C LEU A 64 15.21 -10.69 -4.93
N ILE A 65 15.45 -9.81 -3.94
CA ILE A 65 16.46 -10.00 -2.89
C ILE A 65 15.91 -10.88 -1.77
N GLU A 66 14.61 -10.82 -1.53
CA GLU A 66 13.90 -11.58 -0.48
C GLU A 66 13.28 -12.91 -1.02
N MET A 67 13.70 -13.37 -2.20
CA MET A 67 13.38 -14.73 -2.71
C MET A 67 14.13 -15.82 -1.95
#